data_AF-A0AAV3TC51-F1
#
_entry.id   AF-A0AAV3TC51-F1
#
_cell.length_a   1.000
_cell.length_b   1.000
_cell.length_c   1.000
_cell.angle_alpha   90.00
_cell.angle_beta   90.00
_cell.angle_gamma   90.00
#
_symmetry.space_group_name_H-M   'P 1'
#
loop_
_entity.id
_entity.type
_entity.pdbx_description
1 polymer ?
#
loop_
_entity_poly.entity_id
_entity_poly.type
_entity_poly.pdbx_seq_one_letter_code
_entity_poly.pdbx_strand_id
1 'polypeptide(L)'
;MNDDRSGREAEETTDASRSELSKSRAFELLSNRRRRHALWLVHRHGRVSLPDIAEEVTVDEADADITEIDPESVRDTYMMLYHSDVPKLADADVVAYDQELDMVAPDENFRLVADILTQHFAEP
;
A
#
# COMPACT_ATOMS: atom_id res chain seq x y z
N MET A 1 -23.36 -36.50 30.96
CA MET A 1 -23.55 -35.46 29.92
C MET A 1 -22.66 -34.28 30.27
N ASN A 2 -21.41 -34.29 29.83
CA ASN A 2 -20.51 -33.15 29.95
C ASN A 2 -19.86 -32.93 28.59
N ASP A 3 -20.61 -32.35 27.66
CA ASP A 3 -20.10 -31.86 26.38
C ASP A 3 -20.88 -30.60 26.04
N ASP A 4 -20.49 -29.48 26.66
CA ASP A 4 -20.83 -28.15 26.17
C ASP A 4 -19.62 -27.24 26.43
N ARG A 5 -18.57 -27.45 25.64
CA ARG A 5 -17.48 -26.50 25.43
C ARG A 5 -17.30 -26.34 23.93
N SER A 6 -18.22 -25.61 23.30
CA SER A 6 -18.00 -25.12 21.94
C SER A 6 -18.75 -23.82 21.72
N GLY A 7 -18.28 -22.77 22.38
CA GLY A 7 -18.51 -21.40 21.95
C GLY A 7 -17.15 -20.73 21.83
N ARG A 8 -16.40 -21.03 20.77
CA ARG A 8 -15.25 -20.20 20.37
C ARG A 8 -15.84 -18.83 20.02
N GLU A 9 -15.52 -17.86 20.85
CA GLU A 9 -15.76 -16.44 20.62
C GLU A 9 -15.04 -16.06 19.33
N ALA A 10 -15.78 -15.99 18.22
CA ALA A 10 -15.31 -15.33 17.02
C ALA A 10 -15.34 -13.83 17.30
N GLU A 11 -14.20 -13.33 17.75
CA GLU A 11 -13.82 -11.93 17.73
C GLU A 11 -14.00 -11.37 16.32
N GLU A 12 -15.05 -10.57 16.11
CA GLU A 12 -15.07 -9.59 15.02
C GLU A 12 -15.86 -8.39 15.51
N THR A 13 -15.21 -7.65 16.41
CA THR A 13 -15.65 -6.30 16.80
C THR A 13 -15.45 -5.42 15.58
N THR A 14 -16.50 -5.32 14.79
CA THR A 14 -16.65 -4.34 13.71
C THR A 14 -16.86 -2.98 14.35
N ASP A 15 -15.75 -2.30 14.68
CA ASP A 15 -15.78 -0.89 15.03
C ASP A 15 -16.08 -0.08 13.76
N ALA A 16 -17.37 0.23 13.62
CA ALA A 16 -17.94 1.08 12.60
C ALA A 16 -17.96 2.52 13.13
N SER A 17 -16.81 3.20 13.08
CA SER A 17 -16.70 4.62 13.40
C SER A 17 -16.05 5.37 12.24
N ARG A 18 -16.78 6.34 11.71
CA ARG A 18 -16.66 7.02 10.41
C ARG A 18 -15.42 7.94 10.21
N SER A 19 -14.25 7.66 10.77
CA SER A 19 -13.08 8.55 10.54
C SER A 19 -11.69 7.93 10.69
N GLU A 20 -11.55 6.61 10.81
CA GLU A 20 -10.23 5.98 10.77
C GLU A 20 -10.33 4.76 9.87
N LEU A 21 -9.43 4.67 8.92
CA LEU A 21 -9.38 3.56 7.99
C LEU A 21 -9.36 2.23 8.77
N SER A 22 -10.43 1.43 8.64
CA SER A 22 -10.57 0.17 9.37
C SER A 22 -9.41 -0.77 9.03
N LYS A 23 -8.88 -1.48 10.03
CA LYS A 23 -7.77 -2.43 9.85
C LYS A 23 -8.03 -3.41 8.71
N SER A 24 -9.25 -3.92 8.57
CA SER A 24 -9.61 -4.83 7.47
C SER A 24 -9.40 -4.20 6.09
N ARG A 25 -9.75 -2.91 5.94
CA ARG A 25 -9.51 -2.15 4.71
C ARG A 25 -8.02 -1.83 4.51
N ALA A 26 -7.27 -1.57 5.58
CA ALA A 26 -5.81 -1.45 5.50
C ALA A 26 -5.19 -2.75 4.96
N PHE A 27 -5.58 -3.90 5.50
CA PHE A 27 -5.11 -5.19 5.03
C PHE A 27 -5.52 -5.46 3.57
N GLU A 28 -6.72 -5.08 3.16
CA GLU A 28 -7.14 -5.17 1.76
C GLU A 28 -6.23 -4.33 0.84
N LEU A 29 -5.90 -3.09 1.25
CA LEU A 29 -4.95 -2.25 0.51
C LEU A 29 -3.54 -2.89 0.48
N LEU A 30 -3.05 -3.37 1.61
CA LEU A 30 -1.75 -4.01 1.75
C LEU A 30 -1.68 -5.41 1.13
N SER A 31 -2.81 -6.00 0.71
CA SER A 31 -2.83 -7.32 0.06
C SER A 31 -2.12 -7.32 -1.30
N ASN A 32 -1.94 -6.15 -1.93
CA ASN A 32 -1.21 -6.02 -3.19
C ASN A 32 0.27 -5.70 -2.92
N ARG A 33 1.20 -6.51 -3.45
CA ARG A 33 2.66 -6.33 -3.28
C ARG A 33 3.14 -4.96 -3.81
N ARG A 34 2.64 -4.49 -4.95
CA ARG A 34 2.99 -3.18 -5.53
C ARG A 34 2.62 -2.03 -4.61
N ARG A 35 1.40 -2.07 -4.05
CA ARG A 35 0.95 -1.05 -3.09
C ARG A 35 1.81 -1.06 -1.83
N ARG A 36 2.21 -2.23 -1.32
CA ARG A 36 3.13 -2.32 -0.19
C ARG A 36 4.48 -1.69 -0.50
N HIS A 37 5.02 -1.96 -1.69
CA HIS A 37 6.31 -1.42 -2.12
C HIS A 37 6.27 0.10 -2.24
N ALA A 38 5.24 0.64 -2.92
CA ALA A 38 4.99 2.07 -2.99
C ALA A 38 4.88 2.71 -1.59
N LEU A 39 4.15 2.08 -0.66
CA LEU A 39 4.01 2.57 0.71
C LEU A 39 5.33 2.49 1.49
N TRP A 40 6.17 1.49 1.25
CA TRP A 40 7.51 1.40 1.84
C TRP A 40 8.40 2.57 1.38
N LEU A 41 8.38 2.91 0.09
CA LEU A 41 9.12 4.05 -0.45
C LEU A 41 8.65 5.36 0.18
N VAL A 42 7.33 5.57 0.23
CA VAL A 42 6.72 6.73 0.89
C VAL A 42 7.04 6.76 2.39
N HIS A 43 7.11 5.61 3.07
CA HIS A 43 7.47 5.53 4.48
C HIS A 43 8.92 5.95 4.72
N ARG A 44 9.83 5.50 3.85
CA ARG A 44 11.27 5.72 3.97
C ARG A 44 11.68 7.15 3.58
N HIS A 45 11.08 7.68 2.53
CA HIS A 45 11.49 8.95 1.90
C HIS A 45 10.50 10.09 2.19
N GLY A 46 9.31 9.78 2.72
CA GLY A 46 8.23 10.74 2.93
C GLY A 46 7.55 11.09 1.61
N ARG A 47 8.17 11.94 0.79
CA ARG A 47 7.62 12.36 -0.51
C ARG A 47 8.44 11.72 -1.62
N VAL A 48 7.80 10.95 -2.49
CA VAL A 48 8.46 10.22 -3.56
C VAL A 48 7.74 10.50 -4.87
N SER A 49 8.48 10.60 -5.97
CA SER A 49 7.84 10.78 -7.27
C SER A 49 7.17 9.48 -7.71
N LEU A 50 6.02 9.60 -8.36
CA LEU A 50 5.35 8.46 -8.97
C LEU A 50 6.24 7.68 -9.96
N PRO A 51 7.07 8.32 -10.81
CA PRO A 51 8.01 7.58 -11.65
C PRO A 51 9.08 6.83 -10.86
N ASP A 52 9.62 7.39 -9.77
CA ASP A 52 10.58 6.65 -8.91
C ASP A 52 9.92 5.42 -8.27
N ILE A 53 8.66 5.55 -7.82
CA ILE A 53 7.88 4.42 -7.31
C ILE A 53 7.70 3.36 -8.40
N ALA A 54 7.38 3.78 -9.63
CA ALA A 54 7.20 2.86 -10.74
C ALA A 54 8.49 2.11 -11.09
N GLU A 55 9.63 2.81 -11.05
CA GLU A 55 10.96 2.24 -11.28
C GLU A 55 11.26 1.13 -10.26
N GLU A 56 11.19 1.45 -8.98
CA GLU A 56 11.46 0.53 -7.86
C GLU A 56 10.51 -0.66 -7.87
N VAL A 57 9.21 -0.44 -8.13
CA VAL A 57 8.24 -1.53 -8.27
C VAL A 57 8.58 -2.42 -9.46
N THR A 58 9.01 -1.85 -10.58
CA THR A 58 9.37 -2.64 -11.77
C THR A 58 10.64 -3.46 -11.53
N VAL A 59 11.64 -2.89 -10.85
CA VAL A 59 12.86 -3.57 -10.41
C VAL A 59 12.53 -4.77 -9.51
N ASP A 60 11.68 -4.55 -8.51
CA ASP A 60 11.24 -5.60 -7.57
C ASP A 60 10.38 -6.70 -8.20
N GLU A 61 9.65 -6.39 -9.27
CA GLU A 61 8.85 -7.37 -10.01
C GLU A 61 9.63 -8.12 -11.08
N ALA A 62 10.57 -7.45 -11.74
CA ALA A 62 11.43 -8.06 -12.73
C ALA A 62 12.57 -8.88 -12.10
N ASP A 63 12.87 -8.66 -10.81
CA ASP A 63 14.02 -9.24 -10.10
C ASP A 63 15.33 -9.03 -10.89
N ALA A 64 15.47 -7.83 -11.44
CA ALA A 64 16.54 -7.43 -12.36
C ALA A 64 16.98 -5.98 -12.08
N ASP A 65 18.19 -5.63 -12.48
CA ASP A 65 18.69 -4.26 -12.32
C ASP A 65 17.94 -3.30 -13.25
N ILE A 66 17.75 -2.05 -12.85
CA ILE A 66 17.09 -1.04 -13.69
C ILE A 66 17.77 -0.86 -15.05
N THR A 67 19.08 -1.11 -15.12
CA THR A 67 19.84 -1.06 -16.38
C THR A 67 19.49 -2.18 -17.35
N GLU A 68 18.88 -3.27 -16.87
CA GLU A 68 18.44 -4.41 -17.67
C GLU A 68 16.95 -4.35 -18.00
N ILE A 69 16.21 -3.44 -17.36
CA ILE A 69 14.77 -3.27 -17.54
C ILE A 69 14.49 -2.34 -18.72
N ASP A 70 13.55 -2.73 -19.56
CA ASP A 70 13.10 -1.89 -20.65
C ASP A 70 12.33 -0.67 -20.12
N PRO A 71 12.64 0.56 -20.56
CA PRO A 71 11.95 1.76 -20.11
C PRO A 71 10.44 1.76 -20.40
N GLU A 72 9.97 0.96 -21.37
CA GLU A 72 8.54 0.75 -21.59
C GLU A 72 7.89 0.01 -20.41
N SER A 73 8.60 -0.92 -19.76
CA SER A 73 8.07 -1.65 -18.60
C SER A 73 7.85 -0.72 -17.41
N VAL A 74 8.80 0.18 -17.14
CA VAL A 74 8.66 1.21 -16.09
C VAL A 74 7.48 2.13 -16.40
N ARG A 75 7.34 2.53 -17.68
CA ARG A 75 6.22 3.37 -18.12
C ARG A 75 4.87 2.66 -17.98
N ASP A 76 4.79 1.38 -18.27
CA ASP A 76 3.57 0.59 -18.09
C ASP A 76 3.20 0.48 -16.61
N THR A 77 4.18 0.21 -15.74
CA THR A 77 3.98 0.23 -14.28
C THR A 77 3.51 1.60 -13.80
N TYR A 78 4.12 2.68 -14.29
CA TYR A 78 3.73 4.05 -13.99
C TYR A 78 2.26 4.31 -14.34
N MET A 79 1.84 3.97 -15.57
CA MET A 79 0.45 4.16 -16.00
C MET A 79 -0.52 3.34 -15.13
N MET A 80 -0.12 2.11 -14.76
CA MET A 80 -0.93 1.27 -13.90
C MET A 80 -1.06 1.81 -12.48
N LEU A 81 0.04 2.29 -11.89
CA LEU A 81 0.02 2.95 -10.58
C LEU A 81 -0.86 4.19 -10.62
N TYR A 82 -0.71 5.03 -11.64
CA TYR A 82 -1.50 6.25 -11.83
C TYR A 82 -3.00 5.97 -11.97
N HIS A 83 -3.38 4.95 -12.76
CA HIS A 83 -4.79 4.67 -13.04
C HIS A 83 -5.50 3.78 -12.02
N SER A 84 -4.78 2.87 -11.36
CA SER A 84 -5.38 1.90 -10.43
C SER A 84 -4.97 2.14 -8.99
N ASP A 85 -3.67 2.23 -8.71
CA ASP A 85 -3.20 2.02 -7.35
C ASP A 85 -3.16 3.30 -6.53
N VAL A 86 -2.65 4.38 -7.10
CA VAL A 86 -2.61 5.71 -6.49
C VAL A 86 -4.01 6.23 -6.17
N PRO A 87 -5.00 6.21 -7.10
CA PRO A 87 -6.35 6.66 -6.78
C PRO A 87 -6.99 5.87 -5.64
N LYS A 88 -6.77 4.54 -5.57
CA LYS A 88 -7.30 3.72 -4.47
C LYS A 88 -6.67 4.00 -3.11
N LEU A 89 -5.39 4.38 -3.09
CA LEU A 89 -4.70 4.76 -1.87
C LEU A 89 -5.10 6.18 -1.44
N ALA A 90 -5.32 7.08 -2.40
CA ALA A 90 -5.82 8.44 -2.14
C ALA A 90 -7.29 8.45 -1.69
N ASP A 91 -8.15 7.62 -2.28
CA ASP A 91 -9.55 7.44 -1.87
C ASP A 91 -9.70 6.90 -0.43
N ALA A 92 -8.61 6.39 0.12
CA ALA A 92 -8.52 5.85 1.46
C ALA A 92 -7.78 6.81 2.43
N ASP A 93 -7.43 8.01 1.96
CA ASP A 93 -6.62 9.03 2.64
C ASP A 93 -5.31 8.46 3.19
N VAL A 94 -4.75 7.45 2.49
CA VAL A 94 -3.47 6.82 2.86
C VAL A 94 -2.32 7.61 2.25
N VAL A 95 -2.47 8.07 1.01
CA VAL A 95 -1.47 8.88 0.32
C VAL A 95 -2.14 10.05 -0.38
N ALA A 96 -1.48 11.19 -0.40
CA ALA A 96 -1.85 12.32 -1.21
C ALA A 96 -1.03 12.28 -2.49
N TYR A 97 -1.70 12.30 -3.64
CA TYR A 97 -1.05 12.41 -4.95
C TYR A 97 -1.20 13.81 -5.51
N ASP A 98 -0.06 14.43 -5.78
CA ASP A 98 0.07 15.73 -6.40
C ASP A 98 0.34 15.56 -7.90
N GLN A 99 -0.68 15.80 -8.73
CA GLN A 99 -0.60 15.71 -10.19
C GLN A 99 0.27 16.80 -10.83
N GLU A 100 0.47 17.94 -10.17
CA GLU A 100 1.31 19.01 -10.73
C GLU A 100 2.79 18.67 -10.58
N LEU A 101 3.15 18.00 -9.48
CA LEU A 101 4.52 17.61 -9.16
C LEU A 101 4.83 16.14 -9.48
N ASP A 102 3.82 15.34 -9.83
CA ASP A 102 3.90 13.88 -9.91
C ASP A 102 4.46 13.24 -8.64
N MET A 103 4.07 13.76 -7.48
CA MET A 103 4.59 13.34 -6.18
C MET A 103 3.51 12.64 -5.36
N VAL A 104 3.89 11.53 -4.73
CA VAL A 104 3.10 10.82 -3.74
C VAL A 104 3.66 11.13 -2.35
N ALA A 105 2.80 11.54 -1.44
CA ALA A 105 3.13 11.87 -0.06
C ALA A 105 2.21 11.11 0.91
N PRO A 106 2.63 10.87 2.16
CA PRO A 106 1.75 10.31 3.17
C PRO A 106 0.62 11.29 3.50
N ASP A 107 -0.57 10.77 3.73
CA ASP A 107 -1.75 11.53 4.16
C ASP A 107 -2.21 11.08 5.56
N GLU A 108 -3.38 11.54 6.01
CA GLU A 108 -3.89 11.36 7.38
C GLU A 108 -3.86 9.89 7.87
N ASN A 109 -4.31 8.94 7.05
CA ASN A 109 -4.36 7.51 7.40
C ASN A 109 -3.04 6.76 7.11
N PHE A 110 -2.02 7.43 6.54
CA PHE A 110 -0.76 6.77 6.18
C PHE A 110 -0.13 6.07 7.37
N ARG A 111 -0.10 6.73 8.53
CA ARG A 111 0.59 6.24 9.72
C ARG A 111 0.03 4.89 10.20
N LEU A 112 -1.30 4.76 10.20
CA LEU A 112 -1.97 3.50 10.56
C LEU A 112 -1.59 2.37 9.61
N VAL A 113 -1.57 2.65 8.31
CA VAL A 113 -1.21 1.66 7.29
C VAL A 113 0.28 1.31 7.33
N ALA A 114 1.15 2.29 7.54
CA ALA A 114 2.59 2.10 7.68
C ALA A 114 2.95 1.28 8.93
N ASP A 115 2.25 1.51 10.05
CA ASP A 115 2.42 0.71 11.26
C ASP A 115 2.02 -0.75 11.01
N ILE A 116 0.92 -1.01 10.27
CA ILE A 116 0.52 -2.38 9.90
C ILE A 116 1.52 -2.99 8.91
N LEU A 117 1.98 -2.20 7.93
CA LEU A 117 2.96 -2.61 6.92
C LEU A 117 4.23 -3.14 7.60
N THR A 118 4.83 -2.34 8.48
CA THR A 118 6.08 -2.66 9.19
C THR A 118 5.92 -3.82 10.19
N GLN A 119 4.73 -4.01 10.77
CA GLN A 119 4.46 -5.09 11.73
C GLN A 119 4.16 -6.44 11.06
N HIS A 120 3.50 -6.45 9.90
CA HIS A 120 2.98 -7.67 9.27
C HIS A 120 3.69 -8.08 7.98
N PHE A 121 4.39 -7.17 7.31
CA PHE A 121 5.03 -7.43 6.04
C PHE A 121 6.51 -7.06 6.12
N ALA A 122 7.38 -7.99 5.71
CA ALA A 122 8.80 -7.71 5.57
C ALA A 122 9.03 -6.66 4.48
N GLU A 123 10.12 -5.91 4.61
CA GLU A 123 10.64 -5.10 3.51
C GLU A 123 10.89 -6.00 2.29
N PRO A 124 10.55 -5.52 1.08
CA PRO A 124 10.81 -6.24 -0.16
C PRO A 124 12.30 -6.52 -0.37
#